data_AF-D3V5F6-F1
#
_entry.id   AF-D3V5F6-F1
#
_cell.length_a   1.000
_cell.length_b   1.000
_cell.length_c   1.000
_cell.angle_alpha   90.00
_cell.angle_beta   90.00
_cell.angle_gamma   90.00
#
_symmetry.space_group_name_H-M   'P 1'
#
loop_
_entity.id
_entity.type
_entity.pdbx_description
1 polymer ?
#
loop_
_entity_poly.entity_id
_entity_poly.type
_entity_poly.pdbx_seq_one_letter_code
_entity_poly.pdbx_strand_id
1 'polypeptide(L)'
;MKTMESSENYTFVIIGQGTLAVRCCQFLLSIGIHLEVVMPLDSVFLLWAKKEGLKCINTIQDLESLVSNNSVEWLFSISNPIILTSALLDNIKLGAFNYHDAPLPKYAGTHATSWALFAMEDKYAVTWHRIATVVDAGDIAVQQNVEINRSDTALSLNMKCYNAAFEGFKKLISLIKGGKSIEYVKQNVSERSFFSSRKRPYAGACLQWAHSAEELSALVRGLSFGERYRNPLCVPKVYLINIIGIVKTLEVLSVSTHKQAGILVDIAQNFWIVTTGTTDIRIEFIQLTGEDLRADFLADMLCISVGDSLPIINNSDLEDLTQEHEELAPYESFWVNRLESFRPLNFKFDTLYHDLDCIFEIYYNWNLYIDIENVTSEERLVNILGAFAVYLALVNDVQYFHLDCATELPKHEVIDYSIFFSASVPFEFNIDFNCSALDLYSSISVERSILNKFKTFHKDIICRYPQLRSTESLYSKYICNVRISIIDFINSEVKPAVYQLYEKNNASLTMQIDPVKGAFRWISNSSHIENADLKRMADHIISLDRLLLSNPNLPLKSLLSQCGTLGII
;
A
#
# COMPACT_ATOMS: atom_id res chain seq x y z
N MET A 1 -38.21 18.62 -38.20
CA MET A 1 -37.08 19.53 -38.46
C MET A 1 -37.03 20.53 -37.30
N LYS A 2 -36.43 20.14 -36.16
CA LYS A 2 -36.23 21.04 -35.02
C LYS A 2 -35.02 21.91 -35.36
N THR A 3 -35.21 23.20 -35.36
CA THR A 3 -34.20 24.24 -35.59
C THR A 3 -33.06 24.08 -34.59
N MET A 4 -31.83 24.04 -35.12
CA MET A 4 -30.58 24.07 -34.36
C MET A 4 -30.50 25.36 -33.55
N GLU A 5 -30.57 25.27 -32.22
CA GLU A 5 -30.03 26.31 -31.34
C GLU A 5 -28.50 26.35 -31.54
N SER A 6 -27.94 27.55 -31.60
CA SER A 6 -26.50 27.75 -31.72
C SER A 6 -25.79 27.03 -30.57
N SER A 7 -24.68 26.36 -30.86
CA SER A 7 -23.83 25.66 -29.87
C SER A 7 -23.20 26.57 -28.81
N GLU A 8 -23.62 27.84 -28.72
CA GLU A 8 -23.07 28.89 -27.85
C GLU A 8 -23.64 28.86 -26.42
N ASN A 9 -24.69 28.07 -26.15
CA ASN A 9 -25.34 28.00 -24.83
C ASN A 9 -25.24 26.62 -24.13
N TYR A 10 -24.36 25.73 -24.57
CA TYR A 10 -24.18 24.46 -23.87
C TYR A 10 -23.40 24.62 -22.57
N THR A 11 -23.91 24.00 -21.53
CA THR A 11 -23.34 23.96 -20.19
C THR A 11 -22.52 22.69 -20.02
N PHE A 12 -21.27 22.89 -19.59
CA PHE A 12 -20.28 21.82 -19.42
C PHE A 12 -19.90 21.66 -17.95
N VAL A 13 -19.87 20.41 -17.51
CA VAL A 13 -19.34 19.99 -16.21
C VAL A 13 -18.14 19.09 -16.44
N ILE A 14 -17.07 19.33 -15.67
CA ILE A 14 -15.89 18.46 -15.64
C ILE A 14 -15.67 17.96 -14.21
N ILE A 15 -15.61 16.64 -14.05
CA ILE A 15 -15.17 15.97 -12.83
C ILE A 15 -13.86 15.21 -13.12
N GLY A 16 -12.88 15.34 -12.23
CA GLY A 16 -11.62 14.65 -12.44
C GLY A 16 -10.46 15.10 -11.56
N GLN A 17 -9.27 14.65 -11.94
CA GLN A 17 -8.01 14.99 -11.28
C GLN A 17 -6.88 15.10 -12.30
N GLY A 18 -5.79 15.73 -11.87
CA GLY A 18 -4.55 15.83 -12.61
C GLY A 18 -4.56 16.87 -13.73
N THR A 19 -3.43 16.95 -14.42
CA THR A 19 -3.18 17.95 -15.45
C THR A 19 -3.99 17.71 -16.73
N LEU A 20 -4.57 16.51 -16.93
CA LEU A 20 -5.39 16.23 -18.12
C LEU A 20 -6.72 16.95 -18.03
N ALA A 21 -7.37 16.89 -16.86
CA ALA A 21 -8.62 17.61 -16.59
C ALA A 21 -8.41 19.12 -16.77
N VAL A 22 -7.33 19.66 -16.20
CA VAL A 22 -6.92 21.06 -16.37
C VAL A 22 -6.76 21.41 -17.86
N ARG A 23 -6.01 20.62 -18.63
CA ARG A 23 -5.75 20.88 -20.05
C ARG A 23 -7.04 20.84 -20.88
N CYS A 24 -7.96 19.93 -20.56
CA CYS A 24 -9.28 19.88 -21.19
C CYS A 24 -10.11 21.12 -20.87
N CYS A 25 -10.15 21.58 -19.61
CA CYS A 25 -10.83 22.82 -19.24
C CYS A 25 -10.23 24.04 -19.96
N GLN A 26 -8.90 24.17 -19.98
CA GLN A 26 -8.20 25.24 -20.69
C GLN A 26 -8.57 25.27 -22.17
N PHE A 27 -8.64 24.10 -22.81
CA PHE A 27 -9.07 24.01 -24.21
C PHE A 27 -10.50 24.51 -24.40
N LEU A 28 -11.45 24.09 -23.56
CA LEU A 28 -12.85 24.55 -23.63
C LEU A 28 -12.94 26.07 -23.49
N LEU A 29 -12.28 26.65 -22.49
CA LEU A 29 -12.24 28.10 -22.26
C LEU A 29 -11.62 28.83 -23.47
N SER A 30 -10.54 28.30 -24.04
CA SER A 30 -9.85 28.90 -25.20
C SER A 30 -10.71 28.99 -26.46
N ILE A 31 -11.74 28.14 -26.59
CA ILE A 31 -12.67 28.13 -27.72
C ILE A 31 -14.04 28.73 -27.38
N GLY A 32 -14.11 29.47 -26.27
CA GLY A 32 -15.28 30.23 -25.84
C GLY A 32 -16.39 29.41 -25.19
N ILE A 33 -16.11 28.16 -24.75
CA ILE A 33 -17.11 27.34 -24.04
C ILE A 33 -17.18 27.77 -22.58
N HIS A 34 -18.40 27.97 -22.08
CA HIS A 34 -18.65 28.26 -20.68
C HIS A 34 -18.63 26.97 -19.84
N LEU A 35 -17.83 27.00 -18.76
CA LEU A 35 -17.80 25.96 -17.72
C LEU A 35 -18.64 26.44 -16.54
N GLU A 36 -19.80 25.81 -16.32
CA GLU A 36 -20.68 26.17 -15.19
C GLU A 36 -20.05 25.76 -13.85
N VAL A 37 -19.49 24.56 -13.80
CA VAL A 37 -18.85 24.06 -12.59
C VAL A 37 -17.80 22.99 -12.92
N VAL A 38 -16.75 22.96 -12.11
CA VAL A 38 -15.80 21.85 -12.06
C VAL A 38 -15.88 21.16 -10.71
N MET A 39 -15.61 19.86 -10.69
CA MET A 39 -15.44 19.08 -9.46
C MET A 39 -14.01 18.52 -9.41
N PRO A 40 -13.06 19.27 -8.82
CA PRO A 40 -11.68 18.82 -8.67
C PRO A 40 -11.55 17.74 -7.59
N LEU A 41 -10.81 16.68 -7.89
CA LEU A 41 -10.55 15.57 -6.96
C LEU A 41 -9.10 15.56 -6.42
N ASP A 42 -8.28 16.52 -6.86
CA ASP A 42 -6.92 16.72 -6.35
C ASP A 42 -6.59 18.21 -6.19
N SER A 43 -5.49 18.48 -5.48
CA SER A 43 -5.03 19.84 -5.22
C SER A 43 -4.57 20.56 -6.50
N VAL A 44 -4.03 19.83 -7.48
CA VAL A 44 -3.56 20.39 -8.76
C VAL A 44 -4.72 21.03 -9.51
N PHE A 45 -5.81 20.29 -9.71
CA PHE A 45 -6.96 20.79 -10.44
C PHE A 45 -7.71 21.87 -9.64
N LEU A 46 -7.83 21.70 -8.31
CA LEU A 46 -8.48 22.67 -7.43
C LEU A 46 -7.78 24.04 -7.45
N LEU A 47 -6.44 24.06 -7.31
CA LEU A 47 -5.67 25.30 -7.30
C LEU A 47 -5.75 26.02 -8.65
N TRP A 48 -5.69 25.27 -9.76
CA TRP A 48 -5.88 25.84 -11.09
C TRP A 48 -7.29 26.43 -11.25
N ALA A 49 -8.33 25.68 -10.89
CA ALA A 49 -9.72 26.13 -11.05
C ALA A 49 -10.01 27.41 -10.25
N LYS A 50 -9.51 27.49 -9.00
CA LYS A 50 -9.61 28.70 -8.18
C LYS A 50 -8.89 29.89 -8.80
N LYS A 51 -7.70 29.67 -9.37
CA LYS A 51 -6.91 30.73 -10.04
C LYS A 51 -7.66 31.31 -11.25
N GLU A 52 -8.36 30.47 -12.00
CA GLU A 52 -9.18 30.89 -13.14
C GLU A 52 -10.56 31.45 -12.74
N GLY A 53 -10.89 31.48 -11.44
CA GLY A 53 -12.17 31.97 -10.94
C GLY A 53 -13.36 31.06 -11.24
N LEU A 54 -13.12 29.76 -11.50
CA LEU A 54 -14.17 28.79 -11.78
C LEU A 54 -14.91 28.37 -10.50
N LYS A 55 -16.22 28.17 -10.62
CA LYS A 55 -17.04 27.57 -9.55
C LYS A 55 -16.58 26.13 -9.33
N CYS A 56 -16.25 25.80 -8.09
CA CYS A 56 -15.78 24.48 -7.67
C CYS A 56 -16.80 23.81 -6.76
N ILE A 57 -17.12 22.55 -7.04
CA ILE A 57 -17.87 21.66 -6.15
C ILE A 57 -16.91 20.59 -5.62
N ASN A 58 -17.10 20.17 -4.36
CA ASN A 58 -16.21 19.21 -3.70
C ASN A 58 -16.86 17.85 -3.41
N THR A 59 -18.19 17.71 -3.56
CA THR A 59 -18.90 16.45 -3.28
C THR A 59 -19.83 16.06 -4.43
N ILE A 60 -20.10 14.75 -4.56
CA ILE A 60 -21.05 14.25 -5.57
C ILE A 60 -22.46 14.74 -5.27
N GLN A 61 -22.84 14.82 -3.99
CA GLN A 61 -24.16 15.27 -3.55
C GLN A 61 -24.42 16.74 -3.93
N ASP A 62 -23.42 17.59 -3.79
CA ASP A 62 -23.50 18.99 -4.25
C ASP A 62 -23.63 19.05 -5.78
N LEU A 63 -22.93 18.19 -6.50
CA LEU A 63 -23.01 18.14 -7.97
C LEU A 63 -24.38 17.66 -8.43
N GLU A 64 -24.93 16.60 -7.82
CA GLU A 64 -26.30 16.10 -8.05
C GLU A 64 -27.33 17.20 -7.80
N SER A 65 -27.17 17.95 -6.71
CA SER A 65 -28.04 19.08 -6.38
C SER A 65 -27.96 20.19 -7.43
N LEU A 66 -26.76 20.50 -7.94
CA LEU A 66 -26.58 21.50 -9.00
C LEU A 66 -27.23 21.04 -10.30
N VAL A 67 -26.98 19.79 -10.73
CA VAL A 67 -27.49 19.22 -11.97
C VAL A 67 -29.02 19.05 -11.93
N SER A 68 -29.60 18.79 -10.76
CA SER A 68 -31.07 18.72 -10.61
C SER A 68 -31.75 20.09 -10.71
N ASN A 69 -31.06 21.16 -10.29
CA ASN A 69 -31.61 22.52 -10.25
C ASN A 69 -31.29 23.33 -11.52
N ASN A 70 -30.34 22.88 -12.34
CA ASN A 70 -29.85 23.61 -13.52
C ASN A 70 -29.85 22.72 -14.76
N SER A 71 -29.92 23.32 -15.93
CA SER A 71 -29.75 22.60 -17.19
C SER A 71 -28.27 22.29 -17.42
N VAL A 72 -27.85 21.04 -17.29
CA VAL A 72 -26.50 20.61 -17.68
C VAL A 72 -26.58 19.73 -18.92
N GLU A 73 -25.94 20.17 -19.99
CA GLU A 73 -25.96 19.45 -21.26
C GLU A 73 -24.90 18.35 -21.33
N TRP A 74 -23.68 18.64 -20.89
CA TRP A 74 -22.55 17.72 -21.02
C TRP A 74 -21.78 17.54 -19.72
N LEU A 75 -21.43 16.29 -19.42
CA LEU A 75 -20.53 15.92 -18.32
C LEU A 75 -19.32 15.17 -18.86
N PHE A 76 -18.12 15.54 -18.41
CA PHE A 76 -16.89 14.82 -18.72
C PHE A 76 -16.20 14.35 -17.45
N SER A 77 -16.02 13.04 -17.36
CA SER A 77 -15.28 12.34 -16.31
C SER A 77 -13.86 12.07 -16.81
N ILE A 78 -12.86 12.65 -16.14
CA ILE A 78 -11.46 12.64 -16.58
C ILE A 78 -10.55 12.16 -15.45
N SER A 79 -10.00 10.95 -15.58
CA SER A 79 -9.15 10.32 -14.54
C SER A 79 -9.84 10.21 -13.18
N ASN A 80 -11.17 10.08 -13.17
CA ASN A 80 -12.02 10.11 -11.99
C ASN A 80 -12.15 8.70 -11.36
N PRO A 81 -11.73 8.49 -10.09
CA PRO A 81 -11.89 7.21 -9.40
C PRO A 81 -13.30 7.00 -8.80
N ILE A 82 -14.16 8.03 -8.81
CA ILE A 82 -15.49 7.99 -8.20
C ILE A 82 -16.52 7.46 -9.21
N ILE A 83 -17.26 6.43 -8.80
CA ILE A 83 -18.40 5.92 -9.57
C ILE A 83 -19.53 6.96 -9.52
N LEU A 84 -19.96 7.41 -10.70
CA LEU A 84 -21.07 8.36 -10.82
C LEU A 84 -22.41 7.62 -10.70
N THR A 85 -23.32 8.19 -9.92
CA THR A 85 -24.64 7.62 -9.66
C THR A 85 -25.54 7.74 -10.90
N SER A 86 -26.52 6.85 -11.03
CA SER A 86 -27.56 7.01 -12.07
C SER A 86 -28.35 8.31 -11.87
N ALA A 87 -28.62 8.69 -10.61
CA ALA A 87 -29.30 9.94 -10.28
C ALA A 87 -28.60 11.17 -10.88
N LEU A 88 -27.25 11.21 -10.84
CA LEU A 88 -26.49 12.26 -11.50
C LEU A 88 -26.60 12.17 -13.03
N LEU A 89 -26.37 10.98 -13.58
CA LEU A 89 -26.28 10.76 -15.03
C LEU A 89 -27.61 10.98 -15.76
N ASP A 90 -28.74 10.60 -15.15
CA ASP A 90 -30.09 10.71 -15.71
C ASP A 90 -30.53 12.18 -15.89
N ASN A 91 -29.90 13.11 -15.16
CA ASN A 91 -30.17 14.55 -15.27
C ASN A 91 -29.23 15.28 -16.25
N ILE A 92 -28.28 14.57 -16.89
CA ILE A 92 -27.43 15.15 -17.94
C ILE A 92 -28.14 15.06 -19.30
N LYS A 93 -28.44 16.19 -19.92
CA LYS A 93 -29.39 16.26 -21.05
C LYS A 93 -28.88 15.64 -22.35
N LEU A 94 -27.62 15.88 -22.72
CA LEU A 94 -27.09 15.50 -24.03
C LEU A 94 -26.07 14.37 -23.95
N GLY A 95 -25.22 14.34 -22.92
CA GLY A 95 -24.34 13.18 -22.69
C GLY A 95 -23.31 13.33 -21.59
N ALA A 96 -23.01 12.21 -20.96
CA ALA A 96 -21.91 12.05 -20.03
C ALA A 96 -20.84 11.13 -20.64
N PHE A 97 -19.59 11.59 -20.67
CA PHE A 97 -18.45 10.86 -21.25
C PHE A 97 -17.37 10.60 -20.21
N ASN A 98 -16.73 9.44 -20.31
CA ASN A 98 -15.54 9.10 -19.54
C ASN A 98 -14.34 8.90 -20.47
N TYR A 99 -13.18 9.34 -20.00
CA TYR A 99 -11.89 8.96 -20.56
C TYR A 99 -11.40 7.67 -19.90
N HIS A 100 -11.06 6.69 -20.74
CA HIS A 100 -10.37 5.47 -20.33
C HIS A 100 -9.07 5.28 -21.13
N ASP A 101 -7.99 4.90 -20.45
CA ASP A 101 -6.65 4.79 -21.01
C ASP A 101 -6.42 3.44 -21.72
N ALA A 102 -7.42 2.94 -22.44
CA ALA A 102 -7.37 1.64 -23.11
C ALA A 102 -8.24 1.53 -24.39
N PRO A 103 -7.96 0.55 -25.27
CA PRO A 103 -8.78 0.22 -26.43
C PRO A 103 -10.02 -0.58 -26.01
N LEU A 104 -11.02 0.09 -25.42
CA LEU A 104 -12.27 -0.55 -25.01
C LEU A 104 -12.89 -1.32 -26.18
N PRO A 105 -13.43 -2.53 -25.93
CA PRO A 105 -13.76 -3.12 -24.62
C PRO A 105 -12.62 -3.79 -23.84
N LYS A 106 -11.40 -3.85 -24.38
CA LYS A 106 -10.26 -4.46 -23.69
C LYS A 106 -9.73 -3.57 -22.58
N TYR A 107 -9.22 -4.19 -21.52
CA TYR A 107 -8.54 -3.57 -20.38
C TYR A 107 -9.39 -2.56 -19.62
N ALA A 108 -10.69 -2.81 -19.46
CA ALA A 108 -11.56 -2.05 -18.57
C ALA A 108 -11.07 -2.12 -17.10
N GLY A 109 -11.43 -1.13 -16.29
CA GLY A 109 -11.04 -1.08 -14.87
C GLY A 109 -9.78 -0.26 -14.64
N THR A 110 -8.81 -0.79 -13.89
CA THR A 110 -7.66 0.00 -13.40
C THR A 110 -6.32 -0.48 -13.90
N HIS A 111 -5.38 0.45 -14.09
CA HIS A 111 -4.00 0.19 -14.52
C HIS A 111 -3.90 -0.47 -15.91
N ALA A 112 -4.77 -0.09 -16.83
CA ALA A 112 -4.89 -0.71 -18.16
C ALA A 112 -3.56 -0.76 -18.93
N THR A 113 -2.80 0.33 -18.88
CA THR A 113 -1.45 0.43 -19.48
C THR A 113 -0.45 -0.60 -18.95
N SER A 114 -0.45 -0.91 -17.64
CA SER A 114 0.39 -1.98 -17.08
C SER A 114 -0.05 -3.36 -17.60
N TRP A 115 -1.35 -3.64 -17.61
CA TRP A 115 -1.88 -4.91 -18.10
C TRP A 115 -1.60 -5.13 -19.60
N ALA A 116 -1.70 -4.08 -20.41
CA ALA A 116 -1.35 -4.13 -21.82
C ALA A 116 0.14 -4.42 -22.05
N LEU A 117 1.01 -3.87 -21.21
CA LEU A 117 2.45 -4.17 -21.26
C LEU A 117 2.73 -5.62 -20.86
N PHE A 118 2.07 -6.14 -19.82
CA PHE A 118 2.19 -7.56 -19.44
C PHE A 118 1.71 -8.50 -20.55
N ALA A 119 0.66 -8.11 -21.27
CA ALA A 119 0.16 -8.83 -22.44
C ALA A 119 1.01 -8.63 -23.72
N MET A 120 2.10 -7.85 -23.63
CA MET A 120 3.01 -7.54 -24.74
C MET A 120 2.29 -6.97 -25.98
N GLU A 121 1.27 -6.15 -25.77
CA GLU A 121 0.52 -5.52 -26.86
C GLU A 121 1.43 -4.61 -27.70
N ASP A 122 1.28 -4.67 -29.03
CA ASP A 122 1.97 -3.79 -29.99
C ASP A 122 1.08 -2.61 -30.42
N LYS A 123 -0.24 -2.79 -30.34
CA LYS A 123 -1.27 -1.83 -30.70
C LYS A 123 -2.14 -1.50 -29.50
N TYR A 124 -2.32 -0.22 -29.27
CA TYR A 124 -3.10 0.28 -28.16
C TYR A 124 -3.95 1.48 -28.57
N ALA A 125 -4.79 1.94 -27.66
CA ALA A 125 -5.56 3.16 -27.87
C ALA A 125 -6.03 3.73 -26.53
N VAL A 126 -6.55 4.94 -26.58
CA VAL A 126 -7.37 5.51 -25.53
C VAL A 126 -8.79 5.73 -26.03
N THR A 127 -9.76 5.70 -25.13
CA THR A 127 -11.18 5.75 -25.48
C THR A 127 -11.92 6.82 -24.69
N TRP A 128 -12.66 7.66 -25.40
CA TRP A 128 -13.75 8.45 -24.86
C TRP A 128 -15.06 7.72 -25.16
N HIS A 129 -15.77 7.32 -24.12
CA HIS A 129 -17.01 6.55 -24.22
C HIS A 129 -18.12 7.14 -23.37
N ARG A 130 -19.38 6.82 -23.70
CA ARG A 130 -20.51 7.19 -22.84
C ARG A 130 -20.38 6.50 -21.49
N ILE A 131 -20.77 7.19 -20.43
CA ILE A 131 -20.87 6.58 -19.11
C ILE A 131 -22.11 5.67 -19.09
N ALA A 132 -21.94 4.45 -18.59
CA ALA A 132 -22.97 3.45 -18.43
C ALA A 132 -22.92 2.89 -17.00
N THR A 133 -23.93 2.11 -16.61
CA THR A 133 -24.00 1.48 -15.27
C THR A 133 -22.82 0.55 -15.01
N VAL A 134 -22.36 -0.16 -16.04
CA VAL A 134 -21.18 -1.03 -15.93
C VAL A 134 -19.93 -0.23 -16.26
N VAL A 135 -18.93 -0.30 -15.38
CA VAL A 135 -17.64 0.38 -15.51
C VAL A 135 -17.02 0.09 -16.88
N ASP A 136 -16.69 1.18 -17.58
CA ASP A 136 -16.09 1.24 -18.90
C ASP A 136 -16.81 0.46 -20.02
N ALA A 137 -18.12 0.23 -19.89
CA ALA A 137 -18.88 -0.58 -20.85
C ALA A 137 -19.79 0.22 -21.80
N GLY A 138 -19.85 1.55 -21.67
CA GLY A 138 -20.72 2.37 -22.51
C GLY A 138 -20.19 2.55 -23.93
N ASP A 139 -21.08 2.95 -24.85
CA ASP A 139 -20.73 3.05 -26.27
C ASP A 139 -19.59 4.05 -26.53
N ILE A 140 -18.70 3.69 -27.45
CA ILE A 140 -17.50 4.46 -27.79
C ILE A 140 -17.88 5.66 -28.65
N ALA A 141 -17.42 6.85 -28.27
CA ALA A 141 -17.61 8.08 -29.03
C ALA A 141 -16.36 8.43 -29.85
N VAL A 142 -15.18 8.33 -29.24
CA VAL A 142 -13.89 8.56 -29.91
C VAL A 142 -12.87 7.58 -29.37
N GLN A 143 -12.11 6.95 -30.26
CA GLN A 143 -10.92 6.18 -29.90
C GLN A 143 -9.71 6.76 -30.63
N GLN A 144 -8.56 6.85 -29.95
CA GLN A 144 -7.31 7.37 -30.51
C GLN A 144 -6.20 6.36 -30.32
N ASN A 145 -5.57 5.96 -31.43
CA ASN A 145 -4.52 4.95 -31.42
C ASN A 145 -3.27 5.45 -30.68
N VAL A 146 -2.60 4.52 -30.00
CA VAL A 146 -1.33 4.73 -29.32
C VAL A 146 -0.39 3.59 -29.69
N GLU A 147 0.80 3.91 -30.13
CA GLU A 147 1.85 2.94 -30.44
C GLU A 147 2.64 2.57 -29.16
N ILE A 148 2.79 1.28 -28.91
CA ILE A 148 3.63 0.75 -27.84
C ILE A 148 4.99 0.37 -28.42
N ASN A 149 6.04 1.02 -27.94
CA ASN A 149 7.42 0.70 -28.26
C ASN A 149 7.94 -0.38 -27.31
N ARG A 150 8.92 -1.19 -27.75
CA ARG A 150 9.52 -2.25 -26.91
C ARG A 150 10.14 -1.71 -25.61
N SER A 151 10.61 -0.46 -25.61
CA SER A 151 11.19 0.21 -24.45
C SER A 151 10.16 0.95 -23.59
N ASP A 152 8.87 0.94 -23.96
CA ASP A 152 7.87 1.64 -23.16
C ASP A 152 7.69 0.98 -21.80
N THR A 153 7.58 1.84 -20.80
CA THR A 153 7.22 1.50 -19.42
C THR A 153 5.78 1.93 -19.17
N ALA A 154 5.20 1.50 -18.04
CA ALA A 154 3.88 1.96 -17.64
C ALA A 154 3.80 3.49 -17.60
N LEU A 155 4.86 4.16 -17.16
CA LEU A 155 4.96 5.62 -17.15
C LEU A 155 4.97 6.23 -18.57
N SER A 156 5.85 5.75 -19.48
CA SER A 156 5.94 6.33 -20.83
C SER A 156 4.69 6.06 -21.66
N LEU A 157 4.08 4.88 -21.51
CA LEU A 157 2.80 4.57 -22.15
C LEU A 157 1.67 5.44 -21.60
N ASN A 158 1.59 5.66 -20.28
CA ASN A 158 0.65 6.62 -19.69
C ASN A 158 0.81 8.03 -20.28
N MET A 159 2.04 8.51 -20.47
CA MET A 159 2.28 9.82 -21.08
C MET A 159 1.82 9.89 -22.55
N LYS A 160 2.00 8.81 -23.32
CA LYS A 160 1.46 8.71 -24.68
C LYS A 160 -0.08 8.71 -24.66
N CYS A 161 -0.68 7.93 -23.77
CA CYS A 161 -2.13 7.90 -23.57
C CYS A 161 -2.68 9.27 -23.18
N TYR A 162 -2.02 9.99 -22.28
CA TYR A 162 -2.37 11.36 -21.89
C TYR A 162 -2.47 12.30 -23.12
N ASN A 163 -1.48 12.27 -24.01
CA ASN A 163 -1.49 13.10 -25.21
C ASN A 163 -2.60 12.68 -26.17
N ALA A 164 -2.75 11.39 -26.43
CA ALA A 164 -3.83 10.86 -27.27
C ALA A 164 -5.22 11.17 -26.70
N ALA A 165 -5.36 11.18 -25.37
CA ALA A 165 -6.60 11.48 -24.67
C ALA A 165 -7.03 12.92 -24.94
N PHE A 166 -6.09 13.86 -24.84
CA PHE A 166 -6.35 15.26 -25.14
C PHE A 166 -6.72 15.50 -26.61
N GLU A 167 -6.03 14.84 -27.54
CA GLU A 167 -6.41 14.89 -28.96
C GLU A 167 -7.81 14.31 -29.20
N GLY A 168 -8.13 13.18 -28.55
CA GLY A 168 -9.45 12.57 -28.57
C GLY A 168 -10.54 13.48 -28.00
N PHE A 169 -10.23 14.20 -26.93
CA PHE A 169 -11.12 15.19 -26.34
C PHE A 169 -11.43 16.32 -27.33
N LYS A 170 -10.40 16.92 -27.96
CA LYS A 170 -10.60 17.96 -28.97
C LYS A 170 -11.49 17.48 -30.12
N LYS A 171 -11.29 16.23 -30.58
CA LYS A 171 -12.12 15.61 -31.61
C LYS A 171 -13.56 15.47 -31.14
N LEU A 172 -13.79 14.99 -29.92
CA LEU A 172 -15.13 14.85 -29.33
C LEU A 172 -15.84 16.21 -29.22
N ILE A 173 -15.15 17.25 -28.73
CA ILE A 173 -15.70 18.61 -28.64
C ILE A 173 -15.99 19.19 -30.03
N SER A 174 -15.16 18.91 -31.03
CA SER A 174 -15.42 19.33 -32.41
C SER A 174 -16.69 18.68 -32.98
N LEU A 175 -16.95 17.40 -32.67
CA LEU A 175 -18.20 16.73 -33.05
C LEU A 175 -19.42 17.38 -32.38
N ILE A 176 -19.31 17.69 -31.08
CA ILE A 176 -20.37 18.38 -30.32
C ILE A 176 -20.67 19.77 -30.90
N LYS A 177 -19.65 20.59 -31.16
CA LYS A 177 -19.84 21.94 -31.75
C LYS A 177 -20.36 21.90 -33.18
N GLY A 178 -19.95 20.90 -33.95
CA GLY A 178 -20.34 20.77 -35.36
C GLY A 178 -21.80 20.43 -35.60
N GLY A 179 -22.60 20.21 -34.55
CA GLY A 179 -24.01 19.84 -34.64
C GLY A 179 -24.25 18.47 -35.31
N LYS A 180 -23.18 17.69 -35.52
CA LYS A 180 -23.27 16.33 -36.06
C LYS A 180 -23.66 15.39 -34.94
N SER A 181 -24.59 14.47 -35.20
CA SER A 181 -24.85 13.37 -34.28
C SER A 181 -23.56 12.58 -34.09
N ILE A 182 -23.12 12.40 -32.85
CA ILE A 182 -21.98 11.55 -32.52
C ILE A 182 -22.36 10.12 -32.92
N GLU A 183 -21.62 9.52 -33.85
CA GLU A 183 -21.78 8.11 -34.20
C GLU A 183 -21.11 7.25 -33.14
N TYR A 184 -21.95 6.57 -32.35
CA TYR A 184 -21.47 5.69 -31.30
C TYR A 184 -21.19 4.28 -31.82
N VAL A 185 -20.06 3.72 -31.40
CA VAL A 185 -19.72 2.32 -31.65
C VAL A 185 -20.04 1.51 -30.40
N LYS A 186 -20.98 0.57 -30.51
CA LYS A 186 -21.27 -0.37 -29.42
C LYS A 186 -20.06 -1.25 -29.17
N GLN A 187 -19.71 -1.43 -27.90
CA GLN A 187 -18.62 -2.31 -27.50
C GLN A 187 -18.97 -3.78 -27.75
N ASN A 188 -18.00 -4.56 -28.26
CA ASN A 188 -18.15 -5.99 -28.42
C ASN A 188 -17.89 -6.72 -27.09
N VAL A 189 -18.95 -7.19 -26.42
CA VAL A 189 -18.84 -7.84 -25.11
C VAL A 189 -17.92 -9.07 -25.11
N SER A 190 -17.81 -9.79 -26.24
CA SER A 190 -16.94 -10.98 -26.32
C SER A 190 -15.45 -10.66 -26.23
N GLU A 191 -15.06 -9.42 -26.51
CA GLU A 191 -13.68 -8.96 -26.46
C GLU A 191 -13.33 -8.24 -25.14
N ARG A 192 -14.29 -8.17 -24.22
CA ARG A 192 -14.12 -7.42 -22.97
C ARG A 192 -13.16 -8.15 -22.03
N SER A 193 -12.15 -7.42 -21.56
CA SER A 193 -11.32 -7.81 -20.41
C SER A 193 -11.42 -6.74 -19.32
N PHE A 194 -11.39 -7.15 -18.06
CA PHE A 194 -11.59 -6.24 -16.92
C PHE A 194 -10.63 -6.58 -15.78
N PHE A 195 -9.96 -5.56 -15.29
CA PHE A 195 -9.00 -5.64 -14.20
C PHE A 195 -9.47 -4.75 -13.06
N SER A 196 -9.95 -5.37 -11.98
CA SER A 196 -10.42 -4.65 -10.79
C SER A 196 -9.26 -3.96 -10.07
N SER A 197 -9.56 -3.00 -9.19
CA SER A 197 -8.57 -2.37 -8.32
C SER A 197 -7.89 -3.33 -7.34
N ARG A 198 -8.45 -4.54 -7.15
CA ARG A 198 -7.85 -5.60 -6.36
C ARG A 198 -6.88 -6.47 -7.15
N LYS A 199 -7.03 -6.55 -8.48
CA LYS A 199 -6.19 -7.42 -9.31
C LYS A 199 -4.72 -7.04 -9.15
N ARG A 200 -3.86 -8.06 -9.00
CA ARG A 200 -2.41 -7.87 -8.87
C ARG A 200 -1.65 -8.75 -9.86
N PRO A 201 -0.41 -8.37 -10.21
CA PRO A 201 0.46 -9.23 -11.00
C PRO A 201 0.62 -10.58 -10.31
N TYR A 202 0.65 -11.65 -11.09
CA TYR A 202 0.83 -13.00 -10.59
C TYR A 202 2.10 -13.10 -9.72
N ALA A 203 2.02 -13.92 -8.68
CA ALA A 203 3.09 -14.22 -7.73
C ALA A 203 3.75 -13.00 -7.07
N GLY A 204 2.98 -11.93 -6.81
CA GLY A 204 3.54 -10.69 -6.24
C GLY A 204 4.63 -10.07 -7.12
N ALA A 205 4.54 -10.29 -8.44
CA ALA A 205 5.53 -9.90 -9.45
C ALA A 205 6.92 -10.53 -9.28
N CYS A 206 7.01 -11.73 -8.70
CA CYS A 206 8.23 -12.52 -8.73
C CYS A 206 8.53 -13.03 -10.14
N LEU A 207 9.73 -12.75 -10.65
CA LEU A 207 10.19 -13.24 -11.94
C LEU A 207 10.23 -14.78 -11.91
N GLN A 208 9.59 -15.39 -12.90
CA GLN A 208 9.61 -16.84 -13.11
C GLN A 208 10.60 -17.16 -14.22
N TRP A 209 11.76 -17.72 -13.88
CA TRP A 209 12.86 -17.90 -14.82
C TRP A 209 12.50 -18.71 -16.07
N ALA A 210 11.53 -19.62 -15.95
CA ALA A 210 11.04 -20.43 -17.07
C ALA A 210 10.33 -19.62 -18.16
N HIS A 211 9.87 -18.40 -17.87
CA HIS A 211 9.30 -17.51 -18.87
C HIS A 211 10.38 -16.97 -19.82
N SER A 212 9.96 -16.47 -20.98
CA SER A 212 10.87 -15.80 -21.92
C SER A 212 11.43 -14.50 -21.35
N ALA A 213 12.62 -14.12 -21.82
CA ALA A 213 13.25 -12.84 -21.46
C ALA A 213 12.33 -11.65 -21.76
N GLU A 214 11.59 -11.69 -22.87
CA GLU A 214 10.61 -10.68 -23.24
C GLU A 214 9.43 -10.58 -22.27
N GLU A 215 8.88 -11.70 -21.78
CA GLU A 215 7.81 -11.71 -20.78
C GLU A 215 8.29 -11.13 -19.44
N LEU A 216 9.51 -11.47 -19.02
CA LEU A 216 10.10 -10.91 -17.80
C LEU A 216 10.37 -9.40 -17.96
N SER A 217 10.87 -8.98 -19.12
CA SER A 217 11.02 -7.56 -19.44
C SER A 217 9.68 -6.82 -19.45
N ALA A 218 8.64 -7.43 -20.00
CA ALA A 218 7.28 -6.89 -20.02
C ALA A 218 6.72 -6.69 -18.61
N LEU A 219 6.93 -7.65 -17.70
CA LEU A 219 6.57 -7.53 -16.28
C LEU A 219 7.29 -6.35 -15.61
N VAL A 220 8.60 -6.22 -15.81
CA VAL A 220 9.38 -5.10 -15.22
C VAL A 220 8.92 -3.76 -15.78
N ARG A 221 8.76 -3.64 -17.11
CA ARG A 221 8.33 -2.39 -17.77
C ARG A 221 6.91 -2.00 -17.37
N GLY A 222 5.99 -2.96 -17.26
CA GLY A 222 4.61 -2.72 -16.82
C GLY A 222 4.48 -2.30 -15.35
N LEU A 223 5.53 -2.47 -14.55
CA LEU A 223 5.62 -2.01 -13.15
C LEU A 223 6.55 -0.80 -12.97
N SER A 224 7.07 -0.22 -14.05
CA SER A 224 7.93 0.96 -14.00
C SER A 224 7.10 2.25 -14.12
N PHE A 225 6.71 2.80 -12.96
CA PHE A 225 5.96 4.06 -12.83
C PHE A 225 6.83 5.31 -12.70
N GLY A 226 8.15 5.13 -12.58
CA GLY A 226 9.12 6.20 -12.33
C GLY A 226 9.31 6.51 -10.83
N GLU A 227 10.49 7.05 -10.48
CA GLU A 227 10.95 7.17 -9.09
C GLU A 227 10.12 8.12 -8.22
N ARG A 228 9.42 9.08 -8.84
CA ARG A 228 8.66 10.15 -8.16
C ARG A 228 7.16 9.86 -8.07
N TYR A 229 6.68 8.79 -8.69
CA TYR A 229 5.26 8.46 -8.73
C TYR A 229 4.97 7.24 -7.85
N ARG A 230 3.80 7.24 -7.22
CA ARG A 230 3.31 6.07 -6.49
C ARG A 230 3.04 4.90 -7.44
N ASN A 231 3.35 3.69 -6.99
CA ASN A 231 3.04 2.45 -7.71
C ASN A 231 2.10 1.56 -6.85
N PRO A 232 0.78 1.67 -7.02
CA PRO A 232 -0.19 0.91 -6.23
C PRO A 232 -0.36 -0.56 -6.68
N LEU A 233 0.36 -1.00 -7.72
CA LEU A 233 0.31 -2.38 -8.21
C LEU A 233 1.30 -3.26 -7.46
N CYS A 234 2.60 -3.11 -7.76
CA CYS A 234 3.67 -3.97 -7.24
C CYS A 234 5.03 -3.49 -7.75
N VAL A 235 6.14 -3.94 -7.16
CA VAL A 235 7.48 -3.89 -7.80
C VAL A 235 7.91 -5.27 -8.28
N PRO A 236 8.67 -5.36 -9.38
CA PRO A 236 9.22 -6.63 -9.85
C PRO A 236 10.25 -7.17 -8.86
N LYS A 237 10.20 -8.47 -8.59
CA LYS A 237 11.02 -9.14 -7.57
C LYS A 237 11.72 -10.35 -8.12
N VAL A 238 12.83 -10.70 -7.50
CA VAL A 238 13.46 -12.00 -7.61
C VAL A 238 13.38 -12.67 -6.25
N TYR A 239 12.87 -13.90 -6.22
CA TYR A 239 12.93 -14.74 -5.02
C TYR A 239 14.33 -15.35 -4.89
N LEU A 240 14.95 -15.13 -3.73
CA LEU A 240 16.30 -15.55 -3.39
C LEU A 240 16.26 -16.31 -2.06
N ILE A 241 17.41 -16.82 -1.62
CA ILE A 241 17.52 -17.62 -0.39
C ILE A 241 17.09 -16.75 0.81
N ASN A 242 15.88 -16.99 1.32
CA ASN A 242 15.22 -16.30 2.43
C ASN A 242 15.09 -14.76 2.29
N ILE A 243 15.21 -14.20 1.08
CA ILE A 243 15.00 -12.77 0.83
C ILE A 243 14.37 -12.52 -0.54
N ILE A 244 13.94 -11.28 -0.77
CA ILE A 244 13.53 -10.78 -2.08
C ILE A 244 14.53 -9.73 -2.59
N GLY A 245 14.96 -9.87 -3.84
CA GLY A 245 15.68 -8.81 -4.56
C GLY A 245 14.68 -7.96 -5.34
N ILE A 246 14.65 -6.64 -5.14
CA ILE A 246 13.78 -5.75 -5.92
C ILE A 246 14.52 -5.36 -7.20
N VAL A 247 13.89 -5.63 -8.34
CA VAL A 247 14.46 -5.36 -9.65
C VAL A 247 14.28 -3.88 -9.99
N LYS A 248 15.38 -3.19 -10.26
CA LYS A 248 15.40 -1.81 -10.76
C LYS A 248 15.16 -1.78 -12.26
N THR A 249 15.98 -2.52 -13.00
CA THR A 249 15.95 -2.59 -14.46
C THR A 249 16.20 -4.03 -14.92
N LEU A 250 15.67 -4.35 -16.10
CA LEU A 250 15.90 -5.61 -16.78
C LEU A 250 16.11 -5.34 -18.27
N GLU A 251 17.25 -5.78 -18.78
CA GLU A 251 17.59 -5.73 -20.20
C GLU A 251 17.63 -7.14 -20.79
N VAL A 252 16.98 -7.33 -21.95
CA VAL A 252 17.01 -8.59 -22.70
C VAL A 252 18.27 -8.64 -23.55
N LEU A 253 19.07 -9.69 -23.39
CA LEU A 253 20.27 -9.91 -24.18
C LEU A 253 19.94 -10.73 -25.44
N SER A 254 20.80 -10.63 -26.45
CA SER A 254 20.67 -11.38 -27.72
C SER A 254 21.26 -12.80 -27.65
N VAL A 255 21.89 -13.15 -26.54
CA VAL A 255 22.58 -14.43 -26.34
C VAL A 255 21.77 -15.32 -25.41
N SER A 256 21.91 -16.63 -25.60
CA SER A 256 21.40 -17.65 -24.69
C SER A 256 22.58 -18.52 -24.28
N THR A 257 23.04 -18.37 -23.04
CA THR A 257 24.28 -19.01 -22.58
C THR A 257 24.04 -20.42 -22.05
N HIS A 258 22.82 -20.73 -21.59
CA HIS A 258 22.49 -22.04 -21.04
C HIS A 258 21.09 -22.50 -21.45
N LYS A 259 20.88 -23.82 -21.54
CA LYS A 259 19.57 -24.41 -21.88
C LYS A 259 18.60 -24.45 -20.70
N GLN A 260 19.11 -24.49 -19.48
CA GLN A 260 18.31 -24.44 -18.25
C GLN A 260 18.16 -22.99 -17.80
N ALA A 261 16.93 -22.59 -17.50
CA ALA A 261 16.60 -21.27 -16.97
C ALA A 261 16.98 -21.11 -15.49
N GLY A 262 17.22 -19.87 -15.07
CA GLY A 262 17.52 -19.51 -13.68
C GLY A 262 18.98 -19.75 -13.29
N ILE A 263 19.89 -19.88 -14.24
CA ILE A 263 21.33 -20.03 -13.97
C ILE A 263 21.98 -18.64 -13.93
N LEU A 264 22.76 -18.36 -12.90
CA LEU A 264 23.54 -17.13 -12.77
C LEU A 264 24.79 -17.22 -13.67
N VAL A 265 24.81 -16.44 -14.74
CA VAL A 265 25.85 -16.47 -15.78
C VAL A 265 27.01 -15.52 -15.47
N ASP A 266 26.70 -14.36 -14.91
CA ASP A 266 27.69 -13.34 -14.58
C ASP A 266 27.25 -12.53 -13.37
N ILE A 267 28.24 -12.09 -12.59
CA ILE A 267 28.07 -11.21 -11.43
C ILE A 267 29.03 -10.04 -11.64
N ALA A 268 28.48 -8.90 -12.03
CA ALA A 268 29.21 -7.65 -12.07
C ALA A 268 28.88 -6.79 -10.84
N GLN A 269 29.58 -5.67 -10.70
CA GLN A 269 29.42 -4.78 -9.55
C GLN A 269 27.95 -4.35 -9.32
N ASN A 270 27.22 -4.03 -10.41
CA ASN A 270 25.88 -3.44 -10.33
C ASN A 270 24.78 -4.31 -10.95
N PHE A 271 25.13 -5.43 -11.59
CA PHE A 271 24.15 -6.27 -12.27
C PHE A 271 24.51 -7.75 -12.21
N TRP A 272 23.49 -8.59 -12.40
CA TRP A 272 23.63 -10.00 -12.70
C TRP A 272 23.21 -10.28 -14.14
N ILE A 273 23.78 -11.33 -14.74
CA ILE A 273 23.24 -11.94 -15.95
C ILE A 273 22.64 -13.30 -15.57
N VAL A 274 21.39 -13.54 -15.94
CA VAL A 274 20.65 -14.76 -15.58
C VAL A 274 20.01 -15.36 -16.82
N THR A 275 20.04 -16.69 -16.96
CA THR A 275 19.37 -17.37 -18.06
C THR A 275 17.85 -17.44 -17.87
N THR A 276 17.10 -17.40 -18.96
CA THR A 276 15.63 -17.52 -18.95
C THR A 276 15.16 -18.68 -19.82
N GLY A 277 13.87 -18.80 -20.08
CA GLY A 277 13.32 -19.74 -21.06
C GLY A 277 13.75 -19.49 -22.51
N THR A 278 14.27 -18.29 -22.84
CA THR A 278 14.72 -17.94 -24.19
C THR A 278 16.18 -17.46 -24.21
N THR A 279 16.41 -16.16 -24.05
CA THR A 279 17.72 -15.53 -23.99
C THR A 279 18.04 -15.07 -22.58
N ASP A 280 19.28 -14.67 -22.34
CA ASP A 280 19.69 -14.21 -21.03
C ASP A 280 19.18 -12.79 -20.76
N ILE A 281 19.07 -12.44 -19.48
CA ILE A 281 18.68 -11.10 -19.04
C ILE A 281 19.74 -10.52 -18.13
N ARG A 282 19.94 -9.20 -18.23
CA ARG A 282 20.71 -8.41 -17.29
C ARG A 282 19.77 -7.75 -16.29
N ILE A 283 20.02 -7.92 -15.00
CA ILE A 283 19.18 -7.39 -13.91
C ILE A 283 20.01 -6.49 -13.01
N GLU A 284 19.48 -5.30 -12.69
CA GLU A 284 20.00 -4.41 -11.64
C GLU A 284 19.02 -4.37 -10.47
N PHE A 285 19.53 -4.16 -9.26
CA PHE A 285 18.73 -4.21 -8.03
C PHE A 285 18.65 -2.86 -7.32
N ILE A 286 17.59 -2.71 -6.52
CA ILE A 286 17.37 -1.55 -5.68
C ILE A 286 17.02 -2.02 -4.26
N GLN A 287 17.35 -1.21 -3.27
CA GLN A 287 16.92 -1.39 -1.90
C GLN A 287 15.45 -0.95 -1.73
N LEU A 288 14.82 -1.33 -0.63
CA LEU A 288 13.47 -0.85 -0.28
C LEU A 288 13.41 0.68 -0.17
N THR A 289 14.52 1.34 0.19
CA THR A 289 14.69 2.80 0.25
C THR A 289 14.62 3.47 -1.12
N GLY A 290 14.74 2.71 -2.21
CA GLY A 290 14.89 3.24 -3.55
C GLY A 290 16.34 3.61 -3.93
N GLU A 291 17.33 3.23 -3.12
CA GLU A 291 18.75 3.38 -3.46
C GLU A 291 19.27 2.16 -4.23
N ASP A 292 20.25 2.38 -5.11
CA ASP A 292 20.87 1.30 -5.87
C ASP A 292 21.52 0.26 -4.94
N LEU A 293 21.26 -1.02 -5.23
CA LEU A 293 21.88 -2.14 -4.52
C LEU A 293 22.97 -2.73 -5.40
N ARG A 294 24.20 -2.77 -4.87
CA ARG A 294 25.31 -3.46 -5.51
C ARG A 294 25.01 -4.95 -5.65
N ALA A 295 25.05 -5.44 -6.88
CA ALA A 295 24.66 -6.81 -7.21
C ALA A 295 25.72 -7.82 -6.76
N ASP A 296 27.00 -7.46 -6.78
CA ASP A 296 28.06 -8.31 -6.24
C ASP A 296 27.95 -8.47 -4.71
N PHE A 297 27.66 -7.39 -3.98
CA PHE A 297 27.39 -7.45 -2.54
C PHE A 297 26.16 -8.30 -2.21
N LEU A 298 25.10 -8.22 -3.02
CA LEU A 298 23.93 -9.09 -2.88
C LEU A 298 24.30 -10.57 -3.07
N ALA A 299 25.18 -10.89 -4.02
CA ALA A 299 25.64 -12.26 -4.25
C ALA A 299 26.52 -12.76 -3.10
N ASP A 300 27.46 -11.94 -2.62
CA ASP A 300 28.31 -12.25 -1.47
C ASP A 300 27.47 -12.52 -0.21
N MET A 301 26.46 -11.68 0.06
CA MET A 301 25.55 -11.85 1.19
C MET A 301 24.77 -13.18 1.12
N LEU A 302 24.44 -13.63 -0.08
CA LEU A 302 23.71 -14.87 -0.33
C LEU A 302 24.61 -16.08 -0.49
N CYS A 303 25.94 -15.89 -0.49
CA CYS A 303 26.92 -16.93 -0.76
C CYS A 303 26.68 -17.65 -2.10
N ILE A 304 26.25 -16.92 -3.14
CA ILE A 304 26.02 -17.48 -4.50
C ILE A 304 27.14 -17.08 -5.46
N SER A 305 27.41 -17.93 -6.45
CA SER A 305 28.47 -17.78 -7.44
C SER A 305 27.95 -17.99 -8.86
N VAL A 306 28.73 -17.56 -9.86
CA VAL A 306 28.46 -17.88 -11.26
C VAL A 306 28.38 -19.39 -11.46
N GLY A 307 27.31 -19.84 -12.13
CA GLY A 307 26.97 -21.24 -12.36
C GLY A 307 25.87 -21.77 -11.44
N ASP A 308 25.55 -21.07 -10.36
CA ASP A 308 24.52 -21.51 -9.43
C ASP A 308 23.11 -21.39 -10.03
N SER A 309 22.23 -22.30 -9.62
CA SER A 309 20.80 -22.24 -9.92
C SER A 309 20.09 -21.38 -8.88
N LEU A 310 19.39 -20.36 -9.34
CA LEU A 310 18.56 -19.51 -8.49
C LEU A 310 17.28 -20.26 -8.07
N PRO A 311 16.73 -19.95 -6.88
CA PRO A 311 15.51 -20.60 -6.38
C PRO A 311 14.32 -20.46 -7.34
N ILE A 312 13.48 -21.50 -7.37
CA ILE A 312 12.20 -21.52 -8.09
C ILE A 312 11.09 -21.71 -7.06
N ILE A 313 10.06 -20.88 -7.15
CA ILE A 313 8.84 -21.02 -6.33
C ILE A 313 7.92 -22.04 -7.01
N ASN A 314 7.35 -22.98 -6.25
CA ASN A 314 6.39 -23.93 -6.80
C ASN A 314 5.03 -23.25 -7.11
N ASN A 315 4.24 -23.84 -8.00
CA ASN A 315 2.99 -23.23 -8.46
C ASN A 315 1.96 -22.97 -7.36
N SER A 316 1.86 -23.83 -6.34
CA SER A 316 0.91 -23.66 -5.23
C SER A 316 1.22 -22.37 -4.48
N ASP A 317 2.50 -22.16 -4.14
CA ASP A 317 2.91 -20.94 -3.45
C ASP A 317 2.76 -19.68 -4.34
N LEU A 318 2.94 -19.79 -5.66
CA LEU A 318 2.69 -18.67 -6.58
C LEU A 318 1.22 -18.23 -6.56
N GLU A 319 0.30 -19.19 -6.55
CA GLU A 319 -1.14 -18.96 -6.48
C GLU A 319 -1.53 -18.34 -5.15
N ASP A 320 -1.05 -18.91 -4.05
CA ASP A 320 -1.29 -18.40 -2.70
C ASP A 320 -0.75 -16.96 -2.52
N LEU A 321 0.48 -16.68 -2.98
CA LEU A 321 1.06 -15.33 -2.97
C LEU A 321 0.23 -14.33 -3.77
N THR A 322 -0.35 -14.77 -4.89
CA THR A 322 -1.22 -13.93 -5.71
C THR A 322 -2.50 -13.61 -4.95
N GLN A 323 -3.15 -14.63 -4.37
CA GLN A 323 -4.38 -14.47 -3.62
C GLN A 323 -4.19 -13.52 -2.42
N GLU A 324 -3.15 -13.76 -1.61
CA GLU A 324 -2.86 -12.94 -0.44
C GLU A 324 -2.60 -11.47 -0.82
N HIS A 325 -1.88 -11.22 -1.91
CA HIS A 325 -1.67 -9.85 -2.40
C HIS A 325 -3.00 -9.19 -2.83
N GLU A 326 -3.87 -9.90 -3.56
CA GLU A 326 -5.17 -9.36 -3.97
C GLU A 326 -6.14 -9.15 -2.78
N GLU A 327 -6.03 -9.97 -1.74
CA GLU A 327 -6.80 -9.82 -0.50
C GLU A 327 -6.39 -8.59 0.31
N LEU A 328 -5.09 -8.27 0.37
CA LEU A 328 -4.55 -7.12 1.10
C LEU A 328 -4.58 -5.81 0.31
N ALA A 329 -4.69 -5.87 -1.02
CA ALA A 329 -4.76 -4.70 -1.90
C ALA A 329 -5.74 -3.58 -1.45
N PRO A 330 -6.96 -3.86 -0.96
CA PRO A 330 -7.88 -2.83 -0.45
C PRO A 330 -7.41 -2.09 0.81
N TYR A 331 -6.50 -2.70 1.58
CA TYR A 331 -6.01 -2.20 2.86
C TYR A 331 -4.73 -1.39 2.72
N GLU A 332 -4.10 -1.41 1.54
CA GLU A 332 -2.82 -0.76 1.29
C GLU A 332 -2.82 0.73 1.64
N SER A 333 -3.84 1.49 1.24
CA SER A 333 -3.91 2.93 1.50
C SER A 333 -3.96 3.26 2.99
N PHE A 334 -4.60 2.41 3.81
CA PHE A 334 -4.57 2.54 5.27
C PHE A 334 -3.14 2.41 5.78
N TRP A 335 -2.40 1.39 5.33
CA TRP A 335 -1.02 1.17 5.74
C TRP A 335 -0.05 2.24 5.26
N VAL A 336 -0.20 2.76 4.03
CA VAL A 336 0.59 3.91 3.56
C VAL A 336 0.41 5.08 4.53
N ASN A 337 -0.83 5.44 4.86
CA ASN A 337 -1.11 6.57 5.75
C ASN A 337 -0.55 6.33 7.15
N ARG A 338 -0.72 5.11 7.70
CA ARG A 338 -0.20 4.73 9.03
C ARG A 338 1.33 4.80 9.08
N LEU A 339 2.01 4.37 8.01
CA LEU A 339 3.47 4.41 7.90
C LEU A 339 4.01 5.82 7.66
N GLU A 340 3.27 6.66 6.93
CA GLU A 340 3.62 8.07 6.71
C GLU A 340 3.54 8.89 8.01
N SER A 341 2.55 8.60 8.87
CA SER A 341 2.43 9.19 10.21
C SER A 341 3.15 8.41 11.31
N PHE A 342 4.01 7.46 10.95
CA PHE A 342 4.64 6.56 11.92
C PHE A 342 5.56 7.31 12.88
N ARG A 343 5.36 7.06 14.17
CA ARG A 343 6.13 7.67 15.27
C ARG A 343 6.59 6.57 16.21
N PRO A 344 7.69 5.86 15.90
CA PRO A 344 8.17 4.78 16.75
C PRO A 344 8.62 5.33 18.10
N LEU A 345 8.33 4.60 19.17
CA LEU A 345 8.88 4.89 20.48
C LEU A 345 10.35 4.47 20.54
N ASN A 346 11.27 5.44 20.68
CA ASN A 346 12.69 5.19 20.81
C ASN A 346 13.12 5.22 22.29
N PHE A 347 13.40 4.06 22.87
CA PHE A 347 14.12 4.02 24.15
C PHE A 347 15.55 4.51 23.95
N LYS A 348 15.97 5.46 24.79
CA LYS A 348 17.38 5.83 24.95
C LYS A 348 18.05 4.78 25.84
N PHE A 349 18.48 3.67 25.25
CA PHE A 349 19.45 2.80 25.93
C PHE A 349 20.84 3.43 25.72
N ASP A 350 21.63 3.56 26.80
CA ASP A 350 23.01 4.06 26.70
C ASP A 350 23.80 3.16 25.74
N THR A 351 24.15 3.72 24.58
CA THR A 351 24.74 2.98 23.46
C THR A 351 26.26 2.96 23.60
N LEU A 352 26.74 2.05 24.44
CA LEU A 352 28.06 1.45 24.28
C LEU A 352 27.86 -0.07 24.31
N TYR A 353 28.74 -0.83 23.66
CA TYR A 353 28.92 -2.28 23.76
C TYR A 353 28.43 -3.18 22.62
N HIS A 354 29.10 -4.33 22.56
CA HIS A 354 29.49 -5.11 21.38
C HIS A 354 28.46 -6.17 20.91
N ASP A 355 28.60 -6.52 19.63
CA ASP A 355 27.90 -7.56 18.84
C ASP A 355 27.92 -8.97 19.44
N LEU A 356 27.17 -9.19 20.51
CA LEU A 356 26.81 -10.55 20.95
C LEU A 356 25.29 -10.62 21.17
N ASP A 357 24.60 -11.28 20.23
CA ASP A 357 23.18 -11.60 20.30
C ASP A 357 22.92 -12.66 21.41
N CYS A 358 22.88 -12.23 22.66
CA CYS A 358 22.50 -13.06 23.80
C CYS A 358 21.05 -12.76 24.18
N ILE A 359 20.12 -13.61 23.72
CA ILE A 359 18.68 -13.53 24.03
C ILE A 359 18.44 -14.10 25.43
N PHE A 360 17.82 -13.30 26.31
CA PHE A 360 17.33 -13.77 27.61
C PHE A 360 15.80 -13.69 27.67
N GLU A 361 15.20 -14.67 28.35
CA GLU A 361 13.79 -14.69 28.71
C GLU A 361 13.64 -14.47 30.22
N ILE A 362 12.89 -13.45 30.63
CA ILE A 362 12.45 -13.33 32.02
C ILE A 362 10.93 -13.40 32.04
N TYR A 363 10.42 -14.43 32.70
CA TYR A 363 9.00 -14.71 32.85
C TYR A 363 8.43 -13.98 34.07
N TYR A 364 7.36 -13.22 33.88
CA TYR A 364 6.61 -12.57 34.96
C TYR A 364 5.19 -13.13 34.98
N ASN A 365 4.85 -13.81 36.08
CA ASN A 365 3.48 -14.26 36.27
C ASN A 365 2.65 -13.12 36.88
N TRP A 366 1.74 -12.57 36.08
CA TRP A 366 0.87 -11.47 36.46
C TRP A 366 -0.41 -12.06 37.08
N ASN A 367 -0.30 -12.51 38.32
CA ASN A 367 -1.38 -13.15 39.09
C ASN A 367 -2.51 -12.18 39.54
N LEU A 368 -2.73 -11.04 38.84
CA LEU A 368 -3.65 -10.01 39.31
C LEU A 368 -5.11 -10.26 39.01
N TYR A 369 -5.40 -11.03 37.97
CA TYR A 369 -6.77 -11.27 37.52
C TYR A 369 -7.37 -12.55 38.09
N ILE A 370 -6.62 -13.31 38.89
CA ILE A 370 -7.08 -14.58 39.49
C ILE A 370 -8.26 -14.33 40.44
N ASP A 371 -8.29 -13.17 41.09
CA ASP A 371 -9.31 -12.80 42.07
C ASP A 371 -10.44 -11.92 41.50
N ILE A 372 -10.40 -11.59 40.20
CA ILE A 372 -11.43 -10.77 39.54
C ILE A 372 -12.37 -11.67 38.73
N GLU A 373 -13.55 -11.95 39.27
CA GLU A 373 -14.58 -12.74 38.59
C GLU A 373 -15.02 -12.06 37.28
N ASN A 374 -15.22 -12.87 36.23
CA ASN A 374 -15.83 -12.47 34.94
C ASN A 374 -15.01 -11.55 34.01
N VAL A 375 -13.70 -11.40 34.19
CA VAL A 375 -12.85 -10.71 33.19
C VAL A 375 -12.50 -11.67 32.05
N THR A 376 -12.82 -11.29 30.82
CA THR A 376 -12.47 -12.04 29.60
C THR A 376 -10.96 -11.95 29.29
N SER A 377 -10.44 -12.86 28.47
CA SER A 377 -9.04 -12.76 27.99
C SER A 377 -8.78 -11.47 27.23
N GLU A 378 -9.77 -11.00 26.46
CA GLU A 378 -9.66 -9.77 25.68
C GLU A 378 -9.56 -8.53 26.59
N GLU A 379 -10.39 -8.46 27.64
CA GLU A 379 -10.31 -7.38 28.63
C GLU A 379 -8.96 -7.42 29.37
N ARG A 380 -8.48 -8.61 29.77
CA ARG A 380 -7.14 -8.74 30.38
C ARG A 380 -6.05 -8.19 29.47
N LEU A 381 -6.08 -8.53 28.17
CA LEU A 381 -5.12 -8.03 27.21
C LEU A 381 -5.14 -6.50 27.11
N VAL A 382 -6.33 -5.92 27.01
CA VAL A 382 -6.51 -4.47 26.92
C VAL A 382 -6.03 -3.76 28.19
N ASN A 383 -6.29 -4.32 29.36
CA ASN A 383 -5.82 -3.78 30.65
C ASN A 383 -4.29 -3.79 30.72
N ILE A 384 -3.67 -4.93 30.38
CA ILE A 384 -2.22 -5.10 30.32
C ILE A 384 -1.59 -4.08 29.36
N LEU A 385 -2.15 -3.94 28.16
CA LEU A 385 -1.68 -2.97 27.17
C LEU A 385 -1.86 -1.53 27.64
N GLY A 386 -2.96 -1.22 28.33
CA GLY A 386 -3.22 0.10 28.90
C GLY A 386 -2.19 0.49 29.96
N ALA A 387 -1.91 -0.41 30.90
CA ALA A 387 -0.88 -0.19 31.92
C ALA A 387 0.51 -0.03 31.30
N PHE A 388 0.84 -0.86 30.31
CA PHE A 388 2.10 -0.76 29.58
C PHE A 388 2.21 0.56 28.81
N ALA A 389 1.16 0.99 28.12
CA ALA A 389 1.17 2.23 27.35
C ALA A 389 1.30 3.47 28.25
N VAL A 390 0.61 3.49 29.40
CA VAL A 390 0.77 4.56 30.41
C VAL A 390 2.19 4.60 30.96
N TYR A 391 2.77 3.43 31.27
CA TYR A 391 4.16 3.34 31.71
C TYR A 391 5.12 3.96 30.67
N LEU A 392 4.97 3.56 29.40
CA LEU A 392 5.80 4.05 28.31
C LEU A 392 5.63 5.55 28.07
N ALA A 393 4.40 6.05 28.13
CA ALA A 393 4.08 7.47 28.01
C ALA A 393 4.79 8.30 29.09
N LEU A 394 4.81 7.82 30.34
CA LEU A 394 5.45 8.50 31.46
C LEU A 394 6.97 8.53 31.35
N VAL A 395 7.59 7.39 31.06
CA VAL A 395 9.06 7.27 31.01
C VAL A 395 9.66 8.04 29.83
N ASN A 396 8.90 8.20 28.74
CA ASN A 396 9.37 8.88 27.54
C ASN A 396 8.84 10.31 27.39
N ASP A 397 7.98 10.78 28.31
CA ASP A 397 7.29 12.07 28.23
C ASP A 397 6.59 12.30 26.87
N VAL A 398 5.80 11.29 26.46
CA VAL A 398 5.03 11.32 25.19
C VAL A 398 3.59 10.87 25.42
N GLN A 399 2.67 11.45 24.66
CA GLN A 399 1.25 11.06 24.69
C GLN A 399 0.83 10.30 23.43
N TYR A 400 1.60 10.38 22.36
CA TYR A 400 1.27 9.73 21.09
C TYR A 400 2.50 9.03 20.52
N PHE A 401 2.40 7.73 20.30
CA PHE A 401 3.48 6.90 19.77
C PHE A 401 2.92 5.62 19.15
N HIS A 402 3.77 4.95 18.37
CA HIS A 402 3.51 3.64 17.84
C HIS A 402 4.48 2.61 18.41
N LEU A 403 3.98 1.39 18.61
CA LEU A 403 4.80 0.21 18.90
C LEU A 403 4.63 -0.80 17.77
N ASP A 404 5.64 -1.64 17.55
CA ASP A 404 5.49 -2.77 16.64
C ASP A 404 4.61 -3.84 17.29
N CYS A 405 3.51 -4.21 16.67
CA CYS A 405 2.67 -5.33 17.12
C CYS A 405 2.84 -6.50 16.17
N ALA A 406 3.22 -7.66 16.68
CA ALA A 406 3.27 -8.88 15.90
C ALA A 406 1.89 -9.20 15.32
N THR A 407 1.85 -9.55 14.04
CA THR A 407 0.63 -9.95 13.34
C THR A 407 0.81 -11.35 12.79
N GLU A 408 -0.27 -12.12 12.76
CA GLU A 408 -0.22 -13.45 12.17
C GLU A 408 -0.10 -13.32 10.66
N LEU A 409 0.90 -14.00 10.09
CA LEU A 409 1.04 -14.15 8.67
C LEU A 409 0.27 -15.39 8.19
N PRO A 410 -0.22 -15.40 6.94
CA PRO A 410 -0.79 -16.59 6.32
C PRO A 410 0.16 -17.79 6.47
N LYS A 411 -0.37 -18.92 6.94
CA LYS A 411 0.42 -20.14 7.17
C LYS A 411 0.45 -20.94 5.86
N HIS A 412 1.63 -21.03 5.24
CA HIS A 412 1.88 -21.88 4.07
C HIS A 412 3.08 -22.79 4.35
N GLU A 413 3.05 -24.00 3.78
CA GLU A 413 3.97 -25.08 4.18
C GLU A 413 5.41 -24.94 3.66
N VAL A 414 5.63 -24.14 2.59
CA VAL A 414 6.88 -24.21 1.83
C VAL A 414 7.64 -22.88 1.76
N ILE A 415 6.95 -21.74 1.57
CA ILE A 415 7.60 -20.42 1.53
C ILE A 415 7.42 -19.67 2.84
N ASP A 416 8.48 -19.02 3.31
CA ASP A 416 8.37 -18.02 4.35
C ASP A 416 7.74 -16.73 3.80
N TYR A 417 6.47 -16.50 4.11
CA TYR A 417 5.73 -15.30 3.72
C TYR A 417 6.27 -14.03 4.37
N SER A 418 7.04 -14.15 5.45
CA SER A 418 7.65 -13.01 6.12
C SER A 418 8.60 -12.23 5.22
N ILE A 419 9.10 -12.84 4.13
CA ILE A 419 9.94 -12.13 3.15
C ILE A 419 9.14 -11.12 2.32
N PHE A 420 7.84 -11.35 2.12
CA PHE A 420 6.95 -10.52 1.29
C PHE A 420 6.12 -9.55 2.13
N PHE A 421 5.65 -10.01 3.29
CA PHE A 421 4.70 -9.30 4.14
C PHE A 421 5.33 -8.93 5.49
N SER A 422 4.83 -7.86 6.10
CA SER A 422 5.33 -7.45 7.41
C SER A 422 4.85 -8.39 8.51
N ALA A 423 5.78 -8.97 9.27
CA ALA A 423 5.45 -9.80 10.45
C ALA A 423 5.03 -8.97 11.68
N SER A 424 5.05 -7.64 11.56
CA SER A 424 4.56 -6.70 12.55
C SER A 424 3.93 -5.47 11.90
N VAL A 425 3.04 -4.81 12.63
CA VAL A 425 2.34 -3.60 12.17
C VAL A 425 2.38 -2.52 13.25
N PRO A 426 2.41 -1.23 12.88
CA PRO A 426 2.34 -0.14 13.85
C PRO A 426 1.03 -0.13 14.62
N PHE A 427 1.09 -0.38 15.93
CA PHE A 427 -0.02 -0.22 16.86
C PHE A 427 0.01 1.20 17.42
N GLU A 428 -1.08 1.94 17.23
CA GLU A 428 -1.20 3.33 17.68
C GLU A 428 -1.62 3.41 19.17
N PHE A 429 -0.87 4.19 19.95
CA PHE A 429 -1.25 4.58 21.31
C PHE A 429 -1.41 6.09 21.40
N ASN A 430 -2.57 6.53 21.91
CA ASN A 430 -2.88 7.91 22.23
C ASN A 430 -3.34 8.00 23.70
N ILE A 431 -2.48 8.55 24.55
CA ILE A 431 -2.63 8.60 26.00
C ILE A 431 -3.02 10.02 26.42
N ASP A 432 -4.32 10.30 26.44
CA ASP A 432 -4.83 11.53 27.04
C ASP A 432 -4.94 11.37 28.57
N PHE A 433 -4.03 12.00 29.29
CA PHE A 433 -4.01 11.93 30.75
C PHE A 433 -5.24 12.57 31.42
N ASN A 434 -6.10 13.29 30.69
CA ASN A 434 -7.36 13.82 31.20
C ASN A 434 -8.50 12.81 31.15
N CYS A 435 -8.39 11.75 30.34
CA CYS A 435 -9.39 10.70 30.21
C CYS A 435 -9.30 9.69 31.36
N SER A 436 -10.33 8.85 31.49
CA SER A 436 -10.37 7.77 32.47
C SER A 436 -9.64 6.51 31.96
N ALA A 437 -9.38 5.53 32.83
CA ALA A 437 -8.83 4.25 32.39
C ALA A 437 -9.80 3.50 31.45
N LEU A 438 -11.11 3.63 31.68
CA LEU A 438 -12.14 3.03 30.82
C LEU A 438 -12.09 3.60 29.39
N ASP A 439 -11.86 4.90 29.25
CA ASP A 439 -11.71 5.55 27.94
C ASP A 439 -10.45 5.06 27.22
N LEU A 440 -9.33 4.91 27.96
CA LEU A 440 -8.08 4.34 27.45
C LEU A 440 -8.30 2.91 26.95
N TYR A 441 -8.92 2.04 27.74
CA TYR A 441 -9.21 0.66 27.37
C TYR A 441 -10.12 0.59 26.13
N SER A 442 -11.11 1.47 26.06
CA SER A 442 -11.98 1.58 24.89
C SER A 442 -11.20 1.97 23.64
N SER A 443 -10.29 2.94 23.73
CA SER A 443 -9.42 3.36 22.61
C SER A 443 -8.50 2.22 22.14
N ILE A 444 -7.87 1.49 23.05
CA ILE A 444 -7.02 0.34 22.73
C ILE A 444 -7.83 -0.78 22.05
N SER A 445 -9.05 -1.04 22.53
CA SER A 445 -9.95 -2.05 21.93
C SER A 445 -10.36 -1.69 20.51
N VAL A 446 -10.61 -0.40 20.25
CA VAL A 446 -10.88 0.12 18.89
C VAL A 446 -9.67 -0.06 17.99
N GLU A 447 -8.47 0.31 18.45
CA GLU A 447 -7.24 0.13 17.67
C GLU A 447 -6.98 -1.35 17.35
N ARG A 448 -7.21 -2.26 18.30
CA ARG A 448 -7.12 -3.72 18.03
C ARG A 448 -8.10 -4.18 16.96
N SER A 449 -9.33 -3.68 17.01
CA SER A 449 -10.35 -3.99 15.99
C SER A 449 -9.93 -3.48 14.61
N ILE A 450 -9.26 -2.32 14.55
CA ILE A 450 -8.65 -1.78 13.33
C ILE A 450 -7.55 -2.73 12.82
N LEU A 451 -6.57 -3.09 13.64
CA LEU A 451 -5.48 -3.97 13.21
C LEU A 451 -5.96 -5.35 12.77
N ASN A 452 -6.94 -5.94 13.49
CA ASN A 452 -7.56 -7.22 13.10
C ASN A 452 -8.25 -7.13 11.73
N LYS A 453 -8.83 -5.97 11.39
CA LYS A 453 -9.48 -5.74 10.09
C LYS A 453 -8.46 -5.56 8.95
N PHE A 454 -7.39 -4.81 9.18
CA PHE A 454 -6.43 -4.44 8.13
C PHE A 454 -5.24 -5.43 8.01
N LYS A 455 -5.12 -6.40 8.94
CA LYS A 455 -4.15 -7.51 8.93
C LYS A 455 -2.68 -7.06 8.87
N THR A 456 -2.07 -7.11 7.69
CA THR A 456 -0.67 -6.79 7.41
C THR A 456 -0.53 -6.08 6.06
N PHE A 457 0.69 -5.70 5.68
CA PHE A 457 1.04 -5.07 4.41
C PHE A 457 2.27 -5.70 3.75
N HIS A 458 2.39 -5.53 2.44
CA HIS A 458 3.60 -5.90 1.71
C HIS A 458 4.78 -4.99 2.09
N LYS A 459 5.93 -5.60 2.35
CA LYS A 459 7.18 -4.86 2.66
C LYS A 459 7.58 -3.90 1.52
N ASP A 460 7.24 -4.24 0.29
CA ASP A 460 7.57 -3.43 -0.89
C ASP A 460 6.80 -2.10 -0.99
N ILE A 461 5.79 -1.86 -0.15
CA ILE A 461 5.02 -0.60 -0.10
C ILE A 461 5.96 0.59 0.08
N ILE A 462 7.04 0.38 0.82
CA ILE A 462 8.06 1.36 1.10
C ILE A 462 8.77 1.82 -0.19
N CYS A 463 9.12 0.87 -1.06
CA CYS A 463 9.69 1.17 -2.37
C CYS A 463 8.65 1.77 -3.32
N ARG A 464 7.37 1.43 -3.18
CA ARG A 464 6.29 1.85 -4.09
C ARG A 464 5.77 3.26 -3.85
N TYR A 465 5.96 3.80 -2.65
CA TYR A 465 5.44 5.09 -2.23
C TYR A 465 6.59 6.03 -1.84
N PRO A 466 7.01 6.95 -2.74
CA PRO A 466 8.17 7.80 -2.50
C PRO A 466 8.11 8.61 -1.20
N GLN A 467 6.92 8.98 -0.71
CA GLN A 467 6.78 9.68 0.57
C GLN A 467 7.22 8.85 1.79
N LEU A 468 7.25 7.52 1.69
CA LEU A 468 7.73 6.64 2.77
C LEU A 468 9.27 6.51 2.76
N ARG A 469 9.95 7.00 1.71
CA ARG A 469 11.42 6.96 1.56
C ARG A 469 12.18 7.86 2.50
N SER A 470 11.55 8.93 2.96
CA SER A 470 12.15 9.86 3.93
C SER A 470 12.05 9.39 5.39
N THR A 471 11.29 8.33 5.67
CA THR A 471 11.08 7.87 7.05
C THR A 471 12.17 6.87 7.44
N GLU A 472 13.29 7.37 7.98
CA GLU A 472 14.47 6.55 8.33
C GLU A 472 14.13 5.32 9.19
N SER A 473 13.15 5.43 10.10
CA SER A 473 12.73 4.33 10.97
C SER A 473 12.06 3.15 10.25
N LEU A 474 11.65 3.30 8.99
CA LEU A 474 11.09 2.19 8.20
C LEU A 474 12.17 1.28 7.62
N TYR A 475 13.44 1.69 7.68
CA TYR A 475 14.59 0.98 7.11
C TYR A 475 15.62 0.55 8.14
N SER A 476 15.47 0.98 9.39
CA SER A 476 16.30 0.48 10.47
C SER A 476 16.10 -1.02 10.63
N LYS A 477 17.16 -1.72 11.08
CA LYS A 477 17.12 -3.15 11.45
C LYS A 477 15.95 -3.46 12.41
N TYR A 478 15.49 -2.46 13.15
CA TYR A 478 14.35 -2.49 14.05
C TYR A 478 13.35 -1.39 13.65
N ILE A 479 12.11 -1.71 13.24
CA ILE A 479 11.11 -0.69 12.87
C ILE A 479 10.69 0.11 14.12
N CYS A 480 10.63 -0.56 15.26
CA CYS A 480 10.55 0.04 16.59
C CYS A 480 11.51 -0.68 17.56
N ASN A 481 12.05 0.03 18.56
CA ASN A 481 12.85 -0.59 19.61
C ASN A 481 12.03 -1.50 20.54
N VAL A 482 10.70 -1.34 20.55
CA VAL A 482 9.78 -2.06 21.44
C VAL A 482 8.68 -2.73 20.62
N ARG A 483 8.52 -4.04 20.82
CA ARG A 483 7.52 -4.88 20.16
C ARG A 483 6.54 -5.49 21.17
N ILE A 484 5.29 -5.65 20.75
CA ILE A 484 4.26 -6.42 21.44
C ILE A 484 3.98 -7.69 20.63
N SER A 485 3.79 -8.82 21.32
CA SER A 485 3.35 -10.07 20.69
C SER A 485 2.34 -10.76 21.61
N ILE A 486 1.20 -11.16 21.06
CA ILE A 486 0.14 -11.87 21.80
C ILE A 486 0.29 -13.37 21.53
N ILE A 487 0.26 -14.20 22.57
CA ILE A 487 0.52 -15.65 22.47
C ILE A 487 -0.45 -16.45 23.36
N ASP A 488 -0.50 -17.76 23.14
CA ASP A 488 -1.17 -18.74 24.01
C ASP A 488 -0.13 -19.75 24.52
N PHE A 489 0.23 -19.68 25.81
CA PHE A 489 1.25 -20.56 26.40
C PHE A 489 0.75 -22.01 26.62
N ILE A 490 -0.49 -22.38 26.28
CA ILE A 490 -1.02 -23.74 26.45
C ILE A 490 -0.68 -24.63 25.24
N ASN A 491 -0.60 -24.06 24.03
CA ASN A 491 -0.22 -24.77 22.81
C ASN A 491 1.27 -24.62 22.44
N SER A 492 2.03 -23.81 23.17
CA SER A 492 3.49 -23.78 23.05
C SER A 492 4.09 -24.98 23.79
N GLU A 493 3.88 -26.20 23.28
CA GLU A 493 4.87 -27.25 23.50
C GLU A 493 6.20 -26.67 23.04
N VAL A 494 7.11 -26.47 23.98
CA VAL A 494 8.52 -26.20 23.70
C VAL A 494 9.04 -27.42 22.94
N LYS A 495 8.89 -27.41 21.62
CA LYS A 495 9.70 -28.24 20.73
C LYS A 495 11.00 -27.49 20.53
N PRO A 496 12.15 -28.03 20.98
CA PRO A 496 13.47 -27.39 20.87
C PRO A 496 14.02 -27.39 19.43
N ALA A 497 13.15 -27.20 18.44
CA ALA A 497 13.47 -27.00 17.01
C ALA A 497 12.99 -25.63 16.49
N VAL A 498 12.24 -24.84 17.29
CA VAL A 498 11.93 -23.43 16.98
C VAL A 498 13.19 -22.53 17.15
N TYR A 499 14.31 -23.11 17.61
CA TYR A 499 15.61 -22.43 17.75
C TYR A 499 16.27 -22.00 16.42
N GLN A 500 15.75 -22.39 15.26
CA GLN A 500 16.31 -22.00 13.96
C GLN A 500 15.46 -20.97 13.19
N LEU A 501 14.31 -20.55 13.72
CA LEU A 501 13.47 -19.48 13.17
C LEU A 501 13.41 -18.25 14.09
N TYR A 502 14.44 -18.06 14.92
CA TYR A 502 14.80 -16.75 15.49
C TYR A 502 15.37 -15.83 14.39
N GLU A 503 14.78 -15.84 13.19
CA GLU A 503 15.17 -14.92 12.13
C GLU A 503 14.81 -13.50 12.58
N LYS A 504 15.84 -12.78 13.02
CA LYS A 504 15.94 -11.31 13.03
C LYS A 504 14.77 -10.62 13.74
N ASN A 505 14.87 -10.59 15.07
CA ASN A 505 14.07 -9.69 15.90
C ASN A 505 14.18 -8.25 15.36
N ASN A 506 13.07 -7.66 14.91
CA ASN A 506 12.96 -6.25 14.52
C ASN A 506 12.66 -5.32 15.72
N ALA A 507 12.92 -5.77 16.96
CA ALA A 507 12.97 -4.88 18.14
C ALA A 507 14.05 -5.28 19.16
N SER A 508 14.57 -4.30 19.91
CA SER A 508 15.51 -4.49 21.03
C SER A 508 14.85 -5.07 22.29
N LEU A 509 13.54 -4.86 22.43
CA LEU A 509 12.71 -5.35 23.54
C LEU A 509 11.36 -5.82 23.00
N THR A 510 10.94 -7.03 23.38
CA THR A 510 9.62 -7.56 23.04
C THR A 510 8.86 -7.95 24.31
N MET A 511 7.64 -7.43 24.49
CA MET A 511 6.68 -7.89 25.49
C MET A 511 5.79 -8.97 24.86
N GLN A 512 5.92 -10.21 25.33
CA GLN A 512 5.01 -11.29 24.95
C GLN A 512 3.92 -11.45 26.00
N ILE A 513 2.66 -11.30 25.61
CA ILE A 513 1.49 -11.33 26.51
C ILE A 513 0.67 -12.59 26.24
N ASP A 514 0.39 -13.36 27.29
CA ASP A 514 -0.63 -14.40 27.28
C ASP A 514 -1.87 -13.91 28.02
N PRO A 515 -2.94 -13.57 27.28
CA PRO A 515 -4.16 -13.05 27.87
C PRO A 515 -5.02 -14.14 28.54
N VAL A 516 -4.82 -15.42 28.23
CA VAL A 516 -5.52 -16.53 28.87
C VAL A 516 -5.02 -16.69 30.30
N LYS A 517 -3.69 -16.72 30.47
CA LYS A 517 -3.04 -16.79 31.79
C LYS A 517 -2.96 -15.44 32.49
N GLY A 518 -3.20 -14.35 31.76
CA GLY A 518 -3.00 -12.99 32.24
C GLY A 518 -1.55 -12.76 32.63
N ALA A 519 -0.60 -13.25 31.84
CA ALA A 519 0.84 -13.23 32.12
C ALA A 519 1.63 -12.58 30.97
N PHE A 520 2.88 -12.18 31.22
CA PHE A 520 3.76 -11.72 30.16
C PHE A 520 5.23 -12.08 30.41
N ARG A 521 6.04 -12.05 29.36
CA ARG A 521 7.50 -12.17 29.45
C ARG A 521 8.19 -11.13 28.62
N TRP A 522 9.38 -10.73 29.07
CA TRP A 522 10.30 -9.94 28.26
C TRP A 522 11.20 -10.86 27.45
N ILE A 523 11.37 -10.50 26.18
CA ILE A 523 12.44 -11.01 25.31
C ILE A 523 13.28 -9.80 24.93
N SER A 524 14.56 -9.81 25.31
CA SER A 524 15.49 -8.72 25.00
C SER A 524 16.89 -9.27 24.73
N ASN A 525 17.70 -8.46 24.06
CA ASN A 525 19.13 -8.73 23.94
C ASN A 525 19.85 -8.15 25.18
N SER A 526 20.53 -9.01 25.93
CA SER A 526 21.25 -8.61 27.15
C SER A 526 22.36 -7.57 26.95
N SER A 527 22.82 -7.35 25.72
CA SER A 527 23.73 -6.25 25.40
C SER A 527 23.08 -4.87 25.50
N HIS A 528 21.74 -4.80 25.57
CA HIS A 528 20.99 -3.54 25.53
C HIS A 528 20.24 -3.21 26.83
N ILE A 529 19.80 -4.22 27.61
CA ILE A 529 18.99 -3.99 28.81
C ILE A 529 19.37 -5.00 29.91
N GLU A 530 19.67 -4.50 31.11
CA GLU A 530 19.96 -5.35 32.28
C GLU A 530 18.69 -6.00 32.86
N ASN A 531 18.84 -7.22 33.40
CA ASN A 531 17.73 -7.96 34.03
C ASN A 531 17.06 -7.19 35.19
N ALA A 532 17.83 -6.38 35.92
CA ALA A 532 17.32 -5.56 37.01
C ALA A 532 16.36 -4.47 36.50
N ASP A 533 16.63 -3.90 35.33
CA ASP A 533 15.77 -2.89 34.71
C ASP A 533 14.50 -3.53 34.14
N LEU A 534 14.61 -4.68 33.46
CA LEU A 534 13.44 -5.45 33.00
C LEU A 534 12.49 -5.80 34.17
N LYS A 535 13.05 -6.14 35.34
CA LYS A 535 12.28 -6.37 36.55
C LYS A 535 11.60 -5.12 37.06
N ARG A 536 12.33 -4.00 37.14
CA ARG A 536 11.76 -2.72 37.57
C ARG A 536 10.61 -2.28 36.67
N MET A 537 10.79 -2.40 35.35
CA MET A 537 9.74 -2.15 34.36
C MET A 537 8.50 -3.01 34.64
N ALA A 538 8.68 -4.31 34.84
CA ALA A 538 7.58 -5.22 35.13
C ALA A 538 6.83 -4.84 36.42
N ASP A 539 7.54 -4.57 37.51
CA ASP A 539 6.96 -4.18 38.80
C ASP A 539 6.16 -2.86 38.68
N HIS A 540 6.65 -1.90 37.90
CA HIS A 540 5.96 -0.64 37.62
C HIS A 540 4.67 -0.85 36.80
N ILE A 541 4.72 -1.65 35.73
CA ILE A 541 3.56 -1.95 34.88
C ILE A 541 2.46 -2.67 35.69
N ILE A 542 2.84 -3.67 36.50
CA ILE A 542 1.92 -4.42 37.37
C ILE A 542 1.26 -3.48 38.40
N SER A 543 2.03 -2.52 38.94
CA SER A 543 1.51 -1.55 39.90
C SER A 543 0.54 -0.56 39.25
N LEU A 544 0.84 -0.11 38.03
CA LEU A 544 -0.05 0.75 37.24
C LEU A 544 -1.35 0.04 36.90
N ASP A 545 -1.30 -1.22 36.45
CA ASP A 545 -2.51 -2.00 36.17
C ASP A 545 -3.44 -2.10 37.38
N ARG A 546 -2.90 -2.43 38.57
CA ARG A 546 -3.68 -2.42 39.82
C ARG A 546 -4.38 -1.10 40.07
N LEU A 547 -3.66 0.01 39.88
CA LEU A 547 -4.16 1.35 40.13
C LEU A 547 -5.31 1.69 39.19
N LEU A 548 -5.13 1.42 37.89
CA LEU A 548 -6.09 1.69 36.83
C LEU A 548 -7.35 0.82 37.01
N LEU A 549 -7.20 -0.46 37.33
CA LEU A 549 -8.31 -1.38 37.58
C LEU A 549 -9.12 -1.03 38.83
N SER A 550 -8.45 -0.53 39.88
CA SER A 550 -9.13 -0.17 41.13
C SER A 550 -9.93 1.13 41.00
N ASN A 551 -9.61 1.98 40.01
CA ASN A 551 -10.20 3.30 39.88
C ASN A 551 -10.51 3.67 38.40
N PRO A 552 -11.31 2.85 37.69
CA PRO A 552 -11.37 2.91 36.23
C PRO A 552 -12.00 4.20 35.68
N ASN A 553 -12.81 4.89 36.50
CA ASN A 553 -13.54 6.12 36.13
C ASN A 553 -12.79 7.42 36.46
N LEU A 554 -11.68 7.35 37.21
CA LEU A 554 -10.93 8.55 37.56
C LEU A 554 -9.99 8.95 36.41
N PRO A 555 -9.77 10.26 36.19
CA PRO A 555 -8.79 10.72 35.21
C PRO A 555 -7.39 10.15 35.49
N LEU A 556 -6.67 9.73 34.45
CA LEU A 556 -5.33 9.16 34.56
C LEU A 556 -4.38 10.09 35.33
N LYS A 557 -4.39 11.40 35.05
CA LYS A 557 -3.59 12.41 35.79
C LYS A 557 -3.88 12.44 37.29
N SER A 558 -5.13 12.18 37.68
CA SER A 558 -5.55 12.17 39.09
C SER A 558 -5.04 10.92 39.79
N LEU A 559 -5.01 9.79 39.10
CA LEU A 559 -4.43 8.54 39.59
C LEU A 559 -2.91 8.65 39.74
N LEU A 560 -2.25 9.21 38.72
CA LEU A 560 -0.80 9.32 38.69
C LEU A 560 -0.24 10.34 39.68
N SER A 561 -1.00 11.41 39.99
CA SER A 561 -0.60 12.38 41.03
C SER A 561 -0.67 11.82 42.46
N GLN A 562 -1.51 10.81 42.72
CA GLN A 562 -1.51 10.04 43.97
C GLN A 562 -0.32 9.08 44.07
N CYS A 563 0.33 8.80 42.93
CA CYS A 563 1.41 7.83 42.76
C CYS A 563 2.81 8.47 42.63
N GLY A 564 3.02 9.71 43.09
CA GLY A 564 4.37 10.26 43.29
C GLY A 564 5.32 9.38 44.13
N THR A 565 4.81 8.29 44.69
CA THR A 565 5.45 7.21 45.44
C THR A 565 5.88 5.97 44.64
N LEU A 566 5.50 5.80 43.36
CA LEU A 566 5.87 4.60 42.58
C LEU A 566 7.29 4.65 41.98
N GLY A 567 8.00 5.78 42.06
CA GLY A 567 9.39 5.90 41.58
C GLY A 567 9.55 5.69 40.07
N ILE A 568 8.48 5.89 39.30
CA ILE A 568 8.42 5.71 37.83
C ILE A 568 9.05 6.89 37.09
N ILE A 569 9.10 8.06 37.72
CA ILE A 569 9.67 9.32 37.20
C ILE A 569 10.89 9.70 38.04
#